data_AF-A0A7Z6YAK2-F1
#
_entry.id   AF-A0A7Z6YAK2-F1
#
_cell.length_a   1.000
_cell.length_b   1.000
_cell.length_c   1.000
_cell.angle_alpha   90.00
_cell.angle_beta   90.00
_cell.angle_gamma   90.00
#
_symmetry.space_group_name_H-M   'P 1'
#
loop_
_entity.id
_entity.type
_entity.pdbx_description
1 polymer ?
#
loop_
_entity_poly.entity_id
_entity_poly.type
_entity_poly.pdbx_seq_one_letter_code
_entity_poly.pdbx_strand_id
1 'polypeptide(L)'
;MNAYSSLESVLITKMYHRIVKALQVKNNSISHLFGLVDFLTSKSILAKRFVDTTNHRVYVMVQFPFIQPEDLIAYFKAKRINLSLTSASNLSAVLNKALFHI
;
A
#
# COMPACT_ATOMS: atom_id res chain seq x y z
N MET A 1 10.89 14.61 1.17
CA MET A 1 10.07 13.46 0.73
C MET A 1 10.37 12.31 1.67
N ASN A 2 9.37 11.78 2.37
CA ASN A 2 9.50 10.62 3.26
C ASN A 2 8.95 9.35 2.56
N ALA A 3 9.22 8.17 3.12
CA ALA A 3 8.80 6.90 2.53
C ALA A 3 7.28 6.83 2.25
N TYR A 4 6.46 7.42 3.12
CA TYR A 4 5.00 7.49 2.97
C TYR A 4 4.56 8.35 1.80
N SER A 5 5.07 9.58 1.70
CA SER A 5 4.80 10.48 0.57
C SER A 5 5.27 9.90 -0.77
N SER A 6 6.37 9.14 -0.77
CA SER A 6 6.82 8.40 -1.96
C SER A 6 5.86 7.26 -2.31
N LEU A 7 5.36 6.51 -1.32
CA LEU A 7 4.41 5.43 -1.52
C LEU A 7 3.07 5.95 -2.06
N GLU A 8 2.53 7.01 -1.45
CA GLU A 8 1.34 7.72 -1.92
C GLU A 8 1.49 8.17 -3.38
N SER A 9 2.61 8.81 -3.69
CA SER A 9 2.91 9.26 -5.05
C SER A 9 2.90 8.09 -6.04
N VAL A 10 3.55 6.97 -5.73
CA VAL A 10 3.56 5.78 -6.60
C VAL A 10 2.16 5.20 -6.78
N LEU A 11 1.39 5.05 -5.69
CA LEU A 11 0.06 4.46 -5.75
C LEU A 11 -0.92 5.33 -6.53
N ILE A 12 -0.91 6.65 -6.30
CA ILE A 12 -1.80 7.61 -6.95
C ILE A 12 -1.41 7.81 -8.42
N THR A 13 -0.12 7.97 -8.73
CA THR A 13 0.30 8.32 -10.10
C THR A 13 0.42 7.11 -11.02
N LYS A 14 0.90 5.96 -10.52
CA LYS A 14 1.24 4.80 -11.37
C LYS A 14 0.24 3.65 -11.26
N MET A 15 -0.49 3.55 -10.15
CA MET A 15 -1.31 2.37 -9.86
C MET A 15 -2.81 2.64 -9.75
N TYR A 16 -3.24 3.91 -9.69
CA TYR A 16 -4.64 4.33 -9.56
C TYR A 16 -5.59 3.50 -10.43
N HIS A 17 -5.39 3.52 -11.75
CA HIS A 17 -6.28 2.83 -12.70
C HIS A 17 -6.33 1.31 -12.50
N ARG A 18 -5.19 0.70 -12.14
CA ARG A 18 -5.10 -0.75 -11.92
C ARG A 18 -5.80 -1.16 -10.62
N ILE A 19 -5.62 -0.38 -9.57
CA ILE A 19 -6.25 -0.58 -8.26
C ILE A 19 -7.76 -0.39 -8.37
N VAL A 20 -8.21 0.68 -9.03
CA VAL A 20 -9.65 0.94 -9.27
C VAL A 20 -10.29 -0.20 -10.04
N LYS A 21 -9.61 -0.69 -11.09
CA LYS A 21 -10.10 -1.84 -11.86
C LYS A 21 -10.16 -3.13 -11.03
N ALA A 22 -9.14 -3.40 -10.22
CA ALA A 22 -9.09 -4.58 -9.35
C ALA A 22 -10.19 -4.57 -8.28
N LEU A 23 -10.53 -3.39 -7.77
CA LEU A 23 -11.56 -3.20 -6.76
C LEU A 23 -13.00 -3.17 -7.32
N GLN A 24 -13.19 -3.04 -8.64
CA GLN A 24 -14.49 -2.97 -9.32
C GLN A 24 -15.46 -1.89 -8.77
N VAL A 25 -14.95 -0.84 -8.11
CA VAL A 25 -15.80 0.20 -7.47
C VAL A 25 -16.01 1.39 -8.40
N LYS A 26 -17.25 1.86 -8.52
CA LYS A 26 -17.61 2.99 -9.41
C LYS A 26 -17.35 4.39 -8.83
N ASN A 27 -17.29 4.59 -7.50
CA ASN A 27 -17.26 5.96 -6.92
C ASN A 27 -16.44 6.18 -5.63
N ASN A 28 -15.80 5.15 -5.03
CA ASN A 28 -15.02 5.27 -3.78
C ASN A 28 -13.51 4.94 -3.96
N SER A 29 -12.97 5.16 -5.16
CA SER A 29 -11.59 4.79 -5.51
C SER A 29 -10.52 5.48 -4.66
N ILE A 30 -10.71 6.76 -4.34
CA ILE A 30 -9.71 7.58 -3.67
C ILE A 30 -9.57 7.21 -2.18
N SER A 31 -10.68 6.97 -1.48
CA SER A 31 -10.64 6.53 -0.07
C SER A 31 -10.00 5.15 0.07
N HIS A 32 -10.22 4.26 -0.90
CA HIS A 32 -9.57 2.96 -0.93
C HIS A 32 -8.06 3.05 -1.20
N LEU A 33 -7.60 4.05 -1.96
CA LEU A 33 -6.17 4.30 -2.17
C LEU A 33 -5.47 4.80 -0.92
N PHE A 34 -6.10 5.73 -0.18
CA PHE A 34 -5.58 6.13 1.13
C PHE A 34 -5.60 4.97 2.13
N GLY A 35 -6.65 4.15 2.13
CA GLY A 35 -6.70 2.92 2.92
C GLY A 35 -5.60 1.92 2.58
N LEU A 36 -5.18 1.84 1.30
CA LEU A 36 -4.04 1.01 0.88
C LEU A 36 -2.70 1.55 1.35
N VAL A 37 -2.49 2.86 1.30
CA VAL A 37 -1.29 3.51 1.86
C VAL A 37 -1.18 3.19 3.36
N ASP A 38 -2.27 3.38 4.10
CA ASP A 38 -2.33 3.09 5.54
C ASP A 38 -2.08 1.60 5.83
N PHE A 39 -2.69 0.71 5.05
CA PHE A 39 -2.47 -0.73 5.15
C PHE A 39 -0.99 -1.09 4.96
N LEU A 40 -0.39 -0.67 3.84
CA LEU A 40 1.02 -0.97 3.52
C LEU A 40 1.96 -0.39 4.58
N THR A 41 1.66 0.82 5.05
CA THR A 41 2.35 1.48 6.15
C THR A 41 2.30 0.63 7.43
N SER A 42 1.12 0.15 7.81
CA SER A 42 0.95 -0.69 9.01
C SER A 42 1.66 -2.03 8.93
N LYS A 43 1.89 -2.53 7.72
CA LYS A 43 2.58 -3.80 7.46
C LYS A 43 4.08 -3.60 7.22
N SER A 44 4.54 -2.34 7.07
CA SER A 44 5.94 -2.04 6.76
C SER A 44 6.85 -2.39 7.94
N ILE A 45 8.03 -2.90 7.62
CA ILE A 45 9.05 -3.31 8.58
C ILE A 45 10.21 -2.33 8.45
N LEU A 46 10.67 -1.80 9.58
CA LEU A 46 11.88 -1.00 9.63
C LEU A 46 13.09 -1.89 9.29
N ALA A 47 13.70 -1.67 8.14
CA ALA A 47 14.85 -2.44 7.69
C ALA A 47 16.17 -1.80 8.12
N LYS A 48 16.28 -0.47 8.00
CA LYS A 48 17.49 0.27 8.38
C LYS A 48 17.17 1.70 8.75
N ARG A 49 17.88 2.23 9.75
CA ARG A 49 17.86 3.65 10.12
C ARG A 49 19.26 4.22 9.95
N PHE A 50 19.36 5.37 9.32
CA PHE A 50 20.59 6.15 9.19
C PHE A 50 20.33 7.56 9.68
N VAL A 51 21.23 8.08 10.54
CA VAL A 51 21.12 9.43 11.10
C VAL A 51 22.29 10.23 10.56
N ASP A 52 21.97 11.29 9.82
CA ASP A 52 22.91 12.30 9.37
C ASP A 52 22.89 13.45 10.39
N THR A 53 23.86 13.45 11.29
CA THR A 53 24.00 14.47 12.33
C THR A 53 24.45 15.82 11.76
N THR A 54 25.11 15.83 10.61
CA THR A 54 25.57 17.06 9.95
C THR A 54 24.38 17.85 9.40
N ASN A 55 23.48 17.17 8.69
CA ASN A 55 22.30 17.80 8.11
C ASN A 55 21.05 17.72 8.99
N HIS A 56 21.16 17.16 10.20
CA HIS A 56 20.05 16.92 11.12
C HIS A 56 18.90 16.13 10.48
N ARG A 57 19.23 15.08 9.71
CA ARG A 57 18.26 14.26 8.96
C ARG A 57 18.27 12.81 9.43
N VAL A 58 17.08 12.21 9.44
CA VAL A 58 16.91 10.77 9.68
C VAL A 58 16.36 10.12 8.42
N TYR A 59 17.10 9.13 7.93
CA TYR A 59 16.72 8.31 6.79
C TYR A 59 16.28 6.94 7.29
N VAL A 60 15.10 6.52 6.83
CA VAL A 60 14.49 5.26 7.21
C VAL A 60 14.22 4.44 5.96
N MET A 61 14.83 3.25 5.90
CA MET A 61 14.52 2.23 4.91
C MET A 61 13.45 1.31 5.48
N VAL A 62 12.36 1.18 4.76
CA VAL A 62 11.27 0.26 5.07
C VAL A 62 11.21 -0.85 4.03
N GLN A 63 10.86 -2.05 4.49
CA GLN A 63 10.52 -3.19 3.65
C GLN A 63 9.04 -3.47 3.79
N PHE A 64 8.39 -3.83 2.68
CA PHE A 64 7.01 -4.29 2.69
C PHE A 64 7.02 -5.82 2.62
N PRO A 65 6.24 -6.52 3.46
CA PRO A 65 6.03 -7.95 3.31
C PRO A 65 5.17 -8.24 2.08
N PHE A 66 5.23 -9.48 1.60
CA PHE A 66 4.32 -9.96 0.57
C PHE A 66 2.87 -9.86 1.06
N ILE A 67 1.98 -9.32 0.24
CA ILE A 67 0.61 -8.97 0.64
C ILE A 67 -0.30 -10.16 0.34
N GLN A 68 -0.87 -10.77 1.37
CA GLN A 68 -1.85 -11.83 1.20
C GLN A 68 -3.27 -11.24 1.00
N PRO A 69 -4.14 -11.87 0.21
CA PRO A 69 -5.53 -11.46 0.05
C PRO A 69 -6.29 -11.38 1.38
N GLU A 70 -6.02 -12.30 2.30
CA GLU A 70 -6.67 -12.39 3.61
C GLU A 70 -6.35 -11.18 4.49
N ASP A 71 -5.11 -10.68 4.42
CA ASP A 71 -4.69 -9.47 5.13
C ASP A 71 -5.46 -8.23 4.63
N LEU A 72 -5.68 -8.13 3.32
CA LEU A 72 -6.47 -7.05 2.73
C LEU A 72 -7.92 -7.15 3.18
N ILE A 73 -8.52 -8.34 3.14
CA ILE A 73 -9.89 -8.57 3.59
C ILE A 73 -10.05 -8.18 5.06
N ALA A 74 -9.15 -8.64 5.93
CA ALA A 74 -9.19 -8.35 7.36
C ALA A 74 -9.07 -6.84 7.64
N TYR A 75 -8.13 -6.16 6.97
CA TYR A 75 -7.92 -4.73 7.12
C TYR A 75 -9.17 -3.92 6.68
N PHE A 76 -9.69 -4.18 5.48
CA PHE A 76 -10.85 -3.46 4.97
C PHE A 76 -12.12 -3.78 5.76
N LYS A 77 -12.29 -5.02 6.23
CA LYS A 77 -13.41 -5.41 7.11
C LYS A 77 -13.41 -4.63 8.42
N ALA A 78 -12.25 -4.41 9.03
CA ALA A 78 -12.11 -3.55 10.22
C ALA A 78 -12.52 -2.10 9.95
N LYS A 79 -12.36 -1.62 8.70
CA LYS A 79 -12.80 -0.31 8.22
C LYS A 79 -14.24 -0.30 7.69
N ARG A 80 -15.03 -1.36 7.94
CA ARG A 80 -16.42 -1.53 7.47
C ARG A 80 -16.56 -1.57 5.94
N ILE A 81 -15.50 -1.98 5.24
CA ILE A 81 -15.49 -2.18 3.79
C ILE A 81 -15.37 -3.68 3.52
N ASN A 82 -16.38 -4.27 2.89
CA ASN A 82 -16.33 -5.68 2.53
C ASN A 82 -15.62 -5.85 1.19
N LEU A 83 -14.42 -6.42 1.22
CA LEU A 83 -13.69 -6.85 0.03
C LEU A 83 -14.08 -8.30 -0.31
N SER A 84 -14.52 -8.55 -1.55
CA SER A 84 -14.68 -9.94 -2.00
C SER A 84 -13.31 -10.61 -2.14
N LEU A 85 -13.24 -11.93 -1.96
CA LEU A 85 -11.99 -12.69 -2.14
C LEU A 85 -11.38 -12.44 -3.51
N THR A 86 -12.19 -12.44 -4.58
CA THR A 86 -11.73 -12.15 -5.94
C THR A 86 -11.09 -10.76 -6.06
N SER A 87 -11.70 -9.73 -5.46
CA SER A 87 -11.15 -8.37 -5.49
C SER A 87 -9.85 -8.28 -4.67
N ALA A 88 -9.81 -8.95 -3.53
CA ALA A 88 -8.63 -9.05 -2.68
C ALA A 88 -7.46 -9.72 -3.39
N SER A 89 -7.70 -10.84 -4.08
CA SER A 89 -6.69 -11.55 -4.84
C SER A 89 -6.15 -10.73 -6.01
N ASN A 90 -7.03 -10.08 -6.76
CA ASN A 90 -6.62 -9.19 -7.85
C ASN A 90 -5.78 -8.02 -7.33
N LEU A 91 -6.19 -7.43 -6.20
CA LEU A 91 -5.48 -6.32 -5.60
C LEU A 91 -4.11 -6.72 -5.05
N SER A 92 -4.03 -7.85 -4.35
CA SER A 92 -2.79 -8.47 -3.89
C SER A 92 -1.83 -8.68 -5.07
N ALA A 93 -2.29 -9.28 -6.17
CA ALA A 93 -1.48 -9.50 -7.36
C ALA A 93 -0.93 -8.18 -7.96
N VAL A 94 -1.78 -7.14 -8.08
CA VAL A 94 -1.36 -5.83 -8.59
C VAL A 94 -0.34 -5.16 -7.66
N LEU A 95 -0.54 -5.23 -6.35
CA LEU A 95 0.37 -4.63 -5.36
C LEU A 95 1.71 -5.36 -5.32
N ASN A 96 1.70 -6.68 -5.23
CA ASN A 96 2.92 -7.48 -5.18
C ASN A 96 3.75 -7.33 -6.46
N LYS A 97 3.10 -7.31 -7.63
CA LYS A 97 3.78 -7.04 -8.91
C LYS A 97 4.47 -5.68 -8.93
N ALA A 98 3.85 -4.66 -8.34
CA ALA A 98 4.42 -3.32 -8.32
C ALA A 98 5.54 -3.15 -7.27
N LEU A 99 5.40 -3.78 -6.11
CA LEU A 99 6.35 -3.66 -5.01
C LEU A 99 7.58 -4.56 -5.19
N PHE A 100 7.41 -5.75 -5.78
CA PHE A 100 8.45 -6.76 -5.88
C PHE A 100 8.90 -7.07 -7.32
N HIS A 101 8.30 -6.44 -8.33
CA HIS A 101 8.59 -6.71 -9.75
C HIS A 101 8.43 -8.19 -10.16
N ILE A 102 7.46 -8.90 -9.55
CA ILE A 102 7.11 -10.30 -9.84
C ILE A 102 5.96 -10.37 -10.85
#